data_AF-A0A4Y8CAC1-F1
#
_entry.id   AF-A0A4Y8CAC1-F1
#
_cell.length_a   1.000
_cell.length_b   1.000
_cell.length_c   1.000
_cell.angle_alpha   90.00
_cell.angle_beta   90.00
_cell.angle_gamma   90.00
#
_symmetry.space_group_name_H-M   'P 1'
#
loop_
_entity.id
_entity.type
_entity.pdbx_description
1 polymer ?
#
loop_
_entity_poly.entity_id
_entity_poly.type
_entity_poly.pdbx_seq_one_letter_code
_entity_poly.pdbx_strand_id
1 'polypeptide(L)'
;SDTASAKISSDNKEIHLKNLSYIYRKHSNSSNSTFDIATNTQNISFGGANVALILADSNKTLAFDRVEADLKGNALDLKGSRGNAKFDLYYSSNDLNLNVSNIDDNYLNEFLQKQAVQDGVFNLSIKGSGLEYFDGQIDFKNTYVK
;
A
#
# COMPACT_ATOMS: atom_id res chain seq x y z
N SER A 1 -15.09 19.95 4.26
CA SER A 1 -14.49 18.80 4.97
C SER A 1 -12.99 18.97 4.93
N ASP A 2 -12.31 18.67 6.03
CA ASP A 2 -10.86 18.88 6.13
C ASP A 2 -10.09 17.90 5.25
N THR A 3 -9.05 18.40 4.57
CA THR A 3 -8.15 17.62 3.70
C THR A 3 -7.22 16.71 4.51
N ALA A 4 -6.89 17.12 5.73
CA ALA A 4 -6.08 16.35 6.66
C ALA A 4 -6.52 16.66 8.09
N SER A 5 -6.46 15.65 8.96
CA SER A 5 -6.60 15.83 10.41
C SER A 5 -5.67 14.87 11.14
N ALA A 6 -5.26 15.26 12.34
CA ALA A 6 -4.43 14.43 13.18
C ALA A 6 -4.83 14.58 14.64
N LYS A 7 -4.81 13.46 15.37
CA LYS A 7 -4.98 13.41 16.82
C LYS A 7 -3.81 12.65 17.41
N ILE A 8 -3.00 13.35 18.20
CA ILE A 8 -1.80 12.79 18.81
C ILE A 8 -2.04 12.66 20.30
N SER A 9 -1.85 11.46 20.82
CA SER A 9 -1.89 11.14 22.25
C SER A 9 -0.62 10.38 22.64
N SER A 10 -0.43 10.14 23.94
CA SER A 10 0.65 9.28 24.43
C SER A 10 0.55 7.86 23.86
N ASP A 11 -0.66 7.37 23.66
CA ASP A 11 -0.93 5.96 23.39
C ASP A 11 -1.09 5.67 21.90
N ASN A 12 -1.57 6.65 21.12
CA ASN A 12 -1.79 6.52 19.68
C ASN A 12 -1.64 7.85 18.93
N LYS A 13 -1.15 7.76 17.69
CA LYS A 13 -1.10 8.83 16.69
C LYS A 13 -2.08 8.50 15.57
N GLU A 14 -3.17 9.25 15.50
CA GLU A 14 -4.20 9.05 14.49
C GLU A 14 -4.07 10.12 13.40
N ILE A 15 -4.02 9.70 12.14
CA ILE A 15 -3.85 10.57 10.97
C ILE A 15 -4.94 10.22 9.96
N HIS A 16 -5.71 11.22 9.52
CA HIS A 16 -6.71 11.05 8.46
C HIS A 16 -6.44 11.99 7.31
N LEU A 17 -6.45 11.46 6.09
CA LEU A 17 -6.25 12.20 4.85
C LEU A 17 -7.44 12.01 3.92
N LYS A 18 -7.82 13.09 3.22
CA LYS A 18 -8.89 13.06 2.23
C LYS A 18 -8.53 13.85 0.99
N ASN A 19 -8.73 13.26 -0.20
CA ASN A 19 -8.47 13.90 -1.49
C ASN A 19 -7.01 14.42 -1.62
N LEU A 20 -6.04 13.61 -1.21
CA LEU A 20 -4.62 14.00 -1.19
C LEU A 20 -3.74 12.97 -1.91
N SER A 21 -2.85 13.46 -2.76
CA SER A 21 -1.80 12.66 -3.39
C SER A 21 -0.44 13.06 -2.84
N TYR A 22 0.34 12.09 -2.37
CA TYR A 22 1.72 12.28 -1.93
C TYR A 22 2.70 11.83 -3.01
N ILE A 23 3.65 12.69 -3.36
CA ILE A 23 4.72 12.36 -4.31
C ILE A 23 5.95 11.94 -3.52
N TYR A 24 6.28 10.65 -3.58
CA TYR A 24 7.49 10.10 -3.00
C TYR A 24 8.63 10.12 -4.03
N ARG A 25 9.76 10.69 -3.62
CA ARG A 25 11.04 10.70 -4.34
C ARG A 25 12.11 10.27 -3.36
N LYS A 26 12.89 9.25 -3.71
CA LYS A 26 14.03 8.82 -2.90
C LYS A 26 15.08 9.93 -2.96
N HIS A 27 15.38 10.52 -1.81
CA HIS A 27 16.39 11.56 -1.73
C HIS A 27 17.78 10.92 -1.88
N SER A 28 18.61 11.41 -2.81
CA SER A 28 19.92 10.82 -3.13
C SER A 28 20.90 10.78 -1.93
N ASN A 29 20.66 11.64 -0.93
CA ASN A 29 21.47 11.77 0.28
C ASN A 29 20.72 11.38 1.57
N SER A 30 19.54 10.74 1.50
CA SER A 30 18.93 10.23 2.73
C SER A 30 19.79 9.10 3.28
N SER A 31 20.12 9.15 4.57
CA SER A 31 20.65 7.99 5.27
C SER A 31 19.81 6.75 4.93
N ASN A 32 20.43 5.59 4.75
CA ASN A 32 19.76 4.30 4.59
C ASN A 32 18.99 3.87 5.87
N SER A 33 18.42 4.82 6.61
CA SER A 33 17.47 4.54 7.68
C SER A 33 16.18 4.05 7.03
N THR A 34 16.20 2.78 6.62
CA THR A 34 15.00 2.01 6.35
C THR A 34 14.18 1.96 7.64
N PHE A 35 12.88 2.17 7.52
CA PHE A 35 11.97 1.91 8.62
C PHE A 35 12.13 0.44 9.01
N ASP A 36 12.60 0.18 10.22
CA ASP A 36 12.72 -1.15 10.79
C ASP A 36 11.53 -1.39 11.71
N ILE A 37 10.61 -2.26 11.26
CA ILE A 37 9.41 -2.57 12.01
C ILE A 37 9.72 -3.29 13.32
N ALA A 38 10.83 -4.04 13.40
CA ALA A 38 11.17 -4.83 14.59
C ALA A 38 11.52 -3.94 15.79
N THR A 39 12.05 -2.75 15.54
CA THR A 39 12.42 -1.77 16.56
C THR A 39 11.36 -0.68 16.77
N ASN A 40 10.27 -0.69 15.99
CA ASN A 40 9.19 0.29 16.17
C ASN A 40 8.41 0.03 17.47
N THR A 41 8.29 1.09 18.27
CA THR A 41 7.51 1.12 19.52
C THR A 41 6.27 2.00 19.42
N GLN A 42 6.05 2.62 18.26
CA GLN A 42 5.01 3.62 18.07
C GLN A 42 3.70 2.96 17.65
N ASN A 43 2.58 3.51 18.12
CA ASN A 43 1.25 3.18 17.62
C ASN A 43 0.76 4.30 16.72
N ILE A 44 0.38 3.94 15.49
CA ILE A 44 -0.12 4.88 14.49
C ILE A 44 -1.34 4.26 13.82
N SER A 45 -2.46 4.99 13.81
CA SER A 45 -3.63 4.68 13.00
C SER A 45 -3.74 5.67 11.85
N PHE A 46 -3.95 5.16 10.65
CA PHE A 46 -4.06 5.93 9.43
C PHE A 46 -5.39 5.63 8.74
N GLY A 47 -6.10 6.69 8.34
CA GLY A 47 -7.28 6.60 7.48
C GLY A 47 -7.11 7.48 6.24
N GLY A 48 -7.36 6.92 5.06
CA GLY A 48 -7.30 7.63 3.79
C GLY A 48 -8.59 7.47 3.01
N ALA A 49 -9.12 8.56 2.47
CA ALA A 49 -10.24 8.55 1.54
C ALA A 49 -9.87 9.32 0.25
N ASN A 50 -9.91 8.64 -0.90
CA ASN A 50 -9.45 9.17 -2.18
C ASN A 50 -8.01 9.72 -2.06
N VAL A 51 -7.06 8.83 -1.76
CA VAL A 51 -5.65 9.18 -1.58
C VAL A 51 -4.78 8.41 -2.56
N ALA A 52 -3.64 8.99 -2.92
CA ALA A 52 -2.68 8.32 -3.80
C ALA A 52 -1.23 8.52 -3.35
N LEU A 53 -0.40 7.50 -3.59
CA LEU A 53 1.05 7.53 -3.44
C LEU A 53 1.69 7.43 -4.82
N ILE A 54 2.33 8.51 -5.25
CA ILE A 54 3.05 8.59 -6.53
C ILE A 54 4.52 8.27 -6.26
N LEU A 55 4.96 7.11 -6.74
CA LEU A 55 6.35 6.63 -6.69
C LEU A 55 7.10 7.16 -7.91
N ALA A 56 7.53 8.41 -7.85
CA ALA A 56 8.05 9.15 -9.00
C ALA A 56 9.26 8.47 -9.66
N ASP A 57 10.16 7.88 -8.86
CA ASP A 57 11.36 7.22 -9.37
C ASP A 57 11.07 5.95 -10.17
N SER A 58 9.90 5.34 -9.96
CA SER A 58 9.46 4.13 -10.66
C SER A 58 8.35 4.38 -11.68
N ASN A 59 7.88 5.64 -11.78
CA ASN A 59 6.71 6.06 -12.53
C ASN A 59 5.47 5.18 -12.23
N LYS A 60 5.15 5.00 -10.94
CA LYS A 60 4.02 4.20 -10.48
C LYS A 60 3.11 5.02 -9.56
N THR A 61 1.82 4.70 -9.57
CA THR A 61 0.83 5.35 -8.69
C THR A 61 0.00 4.32 -7.97
N LEU A 62 0.07 4.29 -6.64
CA LEU A 62 -0.82 3.49 -5.80
C LEU A 62 -1.98 4.37 -5.36
N ALA A 63 -3.17 4.16 -5.93
CA ALA A 63 -4.36 4.97 -5.64
C ALA A 63 -5.40 4.16 -4.86
N PHE A 64 -6.07 4.81 -3.91
CA PHE A 64 -7.06 4.18 -3.04
C PHE A 64 -8.30 5.06 -2.89
N ASP A 65 -9.48 4.48 -3.05
CA ASP A 65 -10.74 5.11 -2.67
C ASP A 65 -10.88 5.15 -1.15
N ARG A 66 -10.44 4.07 -0.49
CA ARG A 66 -10.31 3.96 0.96
C ARG A 66 -9.06 3.15 1.31
N VAL A 67 -8.33 3.60 2.32
CA VAL A 67 -7.25 2.84 2.94
C VAL A 67 -7.25 3.07 4.45
N GLU A 68 -6.98 2.03 5.20
CA GLU A 68 -6.80 2.05 6.64
C GLU A 68 -5.52 1.31 6.96
N ALA A 69 -4.72 1.83 7.89
CA ALA A 69 -3.55 1.14 8.37
C ALA A 69 -3.37 1.35 9.87
N ASP A 70 -3.05 0.29 10.58
CA ASP A 70 -2.71 0.31 12.00
C ASP A 70 -1.29 -0.26 12.15
N LEU A 71 -0.36 0.61 12.56
CA LEU A 71 0.93 0.21 13.08
C LEU A 71 0.80 0.10 14.61
N LYS A 72 0.89 -1.11 15.16
CA LYS A 72 0.78 -1.38 16.60
C LYS A 72 2.06 -2.06 17.06
N GLY A 73 2.98 -1.31 17.65
CA GLY A 73 4.33 -1.80 17.94
C GLY A 73 5.02 -2.32 16.68
N ASN A 74 5.41 -3.60 16.66
CA ASN A 74 6.15 -4.20 15.56
C ASN A 74 5.28 -4.88 14.48
N ALA A 75 3.99 -4.55 14.42
CA ALA A 75 3.07 -5.10 13.44
C ALA A 75 2.28 -4.00 12.71
N LEU A 76 2.19 -4.13 11.39
CA LEU A 76 1.42 -3.28 10.49
C LEU A 76 0.29 -4.12 9.88
N ASP A 77 -0.95 -3.68 10.08
CA ASP A 77 -2.14 -4.19 9.39
C ASP A 77 -2.65 -3.06 8.47
N LEU A 78 -2.83 -3.34 7.18
CA LEU A 78 -3.33 -2.37 6.21
C LEU A 78 -4.43 -3.00 5.36
N LYS A 79 -5.54 -2.27 5.21
CA LYS A 79 -6.65 -2.62 4.33
C LYS A 79 -6.93 -1.49 3.37
N GLY A 80 -7.05 -1.81 2.09
CA GLY A 80 -7.26 -0.83 1.03
C GLY A 80 -8.28 -1.27 0.01
N SER A 81 -8.84 -0.30 -0.71
CA SER A 81 -9.68 -0.58 -1.87
C SER A 81 -9.63 0.53 -2.92
N ARG A 82 -9.77 0.11 -4.18
CA ARG A 82 -9.87 0.99 -5.35
C ARG A 82 -10.77 0.31 -6.38
N GLY A 83 -11.96 0.84 -6.61
CA GLY A 83 -13.01 0.15 -7.35
C GLY A 83 -13.30 -1.23 -6.75
N ASN A 84 -13.15 -2.28 -7.57
CA ASN A 84 -13.33 -3.66 -7.13
C ASN A 84 -12.10 -4.26 -6.43
N ALA A 85 -10.92 -3.64 -6.60
CA ALA A 85 -9.68 -4.14 -6.02
C ALA A 85 -9.72 -4.02 -4.50
N LYS A 86 -9.27 -5.08 -3.81
CA LYS A 86 -9.11 -5.13 -2.35
C LYS A 86 -7.67 -5.49 -1.99
N PHE A 87 -7.12 -4.78 -1.01
CA PHE A 87 -5.77 -4.94 -0.50
C PHE A 87 -5.88 -5.30 0.98
N ASP A 88 -5.17 -6.34 1.38
CA ASP A 88 -5.01 -6.77 2.77
C ASP A 88 -3.54 -7.10 2.99
N LEU A 89 -2.86 -6.32 3.82
CA LEU A 89 -1.46 -6.50 4.17
C LEU A 89 -1.35 -6.66 5.68
N TYR A 90 -0.72 -7.74 6.10
CA TYR A 90 -0.16 -7.89 7.42
C TYR A 90 1.36 -8.02 7.32
N TYR A 91 2.08 -7.25 8.11
CA TYR A 91 3.54 -7.26 8.15
C TYR A 91 4.05 -7.11 9.58
N SER A 92 4.94 -8.01 9.99
CA SER A 92 5.70 -7.95 11.24
C SER A 92 7.13 -8.46 11.01
N SER A 93 7.94 -8.52 12.06
CA SER A 93 9.32 -9.01 11.96
C SER A 93 9.44 -10.46 11.45
N ASN A 94 8.41 -11.29 11.65
CA ASN A 94 8.45 -12.73 11.35
C ASN A 94 7.31 -13.19 10.43
N ASP A 95 6.51 -12.26 9.90
CA ASP A 95 5.34 -12.59 9.10
C ASP A 95 5.12 -11.49 8.05
N LEU A 96 4.91 -11.92 6.82
CA LEU A 96 4.50 -11.08 5.72
C LEU A 96 3.35 -11.79 5.01
N ASN A 97 2.21 -11.13 4.91
CA ASN A 97 1.06 -11.61 4.18
C ASN A 97 0.43 -10.45 3.43
N LEU A 98 0.49 -10.46 2.10
CA LEU A 98 -0.17 -9.50 1.24
C LEU A 98 -1.12 -10.25 0.31
N ASN A 99 -2.41 -9.96 0.43
CA ASN A 99 -3.44 -10.42 -0.49
C ASN A 99 -4.03 -9.22 -1.22
N VAL A 100 -3.95 -9.26 -2.53
CA VAL A 100 -4.62 -8.31 -3.40
C VAL A 100 -5.54 -9.08 -4.34
N SER A 101 -6.82 -8.72 -4.36
CA SER A 101 -7.82 -9.42 -5.16
C SER A 101 -8.59 -8.46 -6.05
N ASN A 102 -9.05 -8.98 -7.19
CA ASN A 102 -9.93 -8.29 -8.14
C ASN A 102 -9.35 -6.96 -8.65
N ILE A 103 -8.05 -6.90 -8.90
CA ILE A 103 -7.46 -5.79 -9.66
C ILE A 103 -7.99 -5.88 -11.09
N ASP A 104 -8.61 -4.83 -11.60
CA ASP A 104 -8.98 -4.72 -13.01
C ASP A 104 -7.84 -4.11 -13.85
N ASP A 105 -7.98 -4.19 -15.17
CA ASP A 105 -7.04 -3.62 -16.12
C ASP A 105 -6.89 -2.11 -15.99
N ASN A 106 -7.98 -1.38 -15.70
CA ASN A 106 -7.95 0.05 -15.45
C ASN A 106 -7.01 0.40 -14.29
N TYR A 107 -7.17 -0.25 -13.15
CA TYR A 107 -6.30 0.00 -11.99
C TYR A 107 -4.87 -0.45 -12.23
N LEU A 108 -4.64 -1.60 -12.89
CA LEU A 108 -3.28 -2.04 -13.19
C LEU A 108 -2.57 -1.06 -14.16
N ASN A 109 -3.28 -0.56 -15.16
CA ASN A 109 -2.76 0.45 -16.08
C ASN A 109 -2.54 1.82 -15.40
N GLU A 110 -3.42 2.21 -14.46
CA GLU A 110 -3.22 3.37 -13.58
C GLU A 110 -1.94 3.19 -12.74
N PHE A 111 -1.76 2.03 -12.12
CA PHE A 111 -0.55 1.73 -11.33
C PHE A 111 0.72 1.78 -12.17
N LEU A 112 0.70 1.19 -13.36
CA LEU A 112 1.84 1.14 -14.26
C LEU A 112 2.08 2.46 -15.03
N GLN A 113 1.14 3.41 -14.96
CA GLN A 113 1.14 4.65 -15.73
C GLN A 113 1.30 4.41 -17.25
N LYS A 114 0.75 3.29 -17.76
CA LYS A 114 0.74 2.92 -19.17
C LYS A 114 -0.37 1.93 -19.47
N GLN A 115 -0.79 1.86 -20.73
CA GLN A 115 -1.74 0.86 -21.23
C GLN A 115 -1.01 -0.47 -21.51
N ALA A 116 -0.79 -1.27 -20.47
CA ALA A 116 -0.04 -2.54 -20.55
C ALA A 116 -0.94 -3.76 -20.75
N VAL A 117 -2.18 -3.70 -20.25
CA VAL A 117 -3.11 -4.82 -20.26
C VAL A 117 -4.51 -4.37 -20.67
N GLN A 118 -5.34 -5.33 -21.07
CA GLN A 118 -6.76 -5.11 -21.37
C GLN A 118 -7.61 -6.31 -20.93
N ASP A 119 -8.83 -6.04 -20.45
CA ASP A 119 -9.90 -7.01 -20.11
C ASP A 119 -9.57 -7.96 -18.94
N GLY A 120 -8.39 -7.79 -18.34
CA GLY A 120 -7.85 -8.69 -17.33
C GLY A 120 -8.36 -8.45 -15.92
N VAL A 121 -8.43 -9.54 -15.13
CA VAL A 121 -8.57 -9.49 -13.67
C VAL A 121 -7.37 -10.16 -13.03
N PHE A 122 -6.75 -9.50 -12.06
CA PHE A 122 -5.48 -9.92 -11.44
C PHE A 122 -5.65 -10.08 -9.92
N ASN A 123 -5.04 -11.13 -9.39
CA ASN A 123 -4.90 -11.38 -7.97
C ASN A 123 -3.43 -11.61 -7.64
N LEU A 124 -2.98 -11.13 -6.49
CA LEU A 124 -1.63 -11.28 -5.97
C LEU A 124 -1.72 -11.82 -4.54
N SER A 125 -0.98 -12.87 -4.26
CA SER A 125 -0.78 -13.41 -2.91
C SER A 125 0.71 -13.48 -2.64
N ILE A 126 1.18 -12.82 -1.59
CA ILE A 126 2.55 -12.93 -1.09
C ILE A 126 2.48 -13.42 0.35
N LYS A 127 3.26 -14.46 0.67
CA LYS A 127 3.36 -14.99 2.02
C LYS A 127 4.82 -15.32 2.35
N GLY A 128 5.27 -14.97 3.55
CA GLY A 128 6.64 -15.20 3.96
C GLY A 128 6.86 -14.98 5.45
N SER A 129 8.09 -15.23 5.90
CA SER A 129 8.53 -14.93 7.26
C SER A 129 9.10 -13.52 7.42
N GLY A 130 8.97 -12.67 6.40
CA GLY A 130 9.45 -11.29 6.38
C GLY A 130 9.75 -10.80 4.97
N LEU A 131 10.33 -9.60 4.84
CA LEU A 131 10.66 -8.99 3.54
C LEU A 131 11.82 -9.69 2.81
N GLU A 132 12.65 -10.46 3.51
CA GLU A 132 13.79 -11.19 2.94
C GLU A 132 13.42 -12.59 2.43
N TYR A 133 12.37 -13.20 2.99
CA TYR A 133 12.00 -14.59 2.75
C TYR A 133 10.50 -14.69 2.54
N PHE A 134 10.07 -14.59 1.28
CA PHE A 134 8.67 -14.72 0.88
C PHE A 134 8.52 -15.40 -0.46
N ASP A 135 7.36 -16.04 -0.64
CA ASP A 135 6.88 -16.56 -1.91
C ASP A 135 5.71 -15.71 -2.40
N GLY A 136 5.61 -15.55 -3.72
CA GLY A 136 4.55 -14.78 -4.36
C GLY A 136 3.88 -15.58 -5.46
N GLN A 137 2.55 -15.48 -5.54
CA GLN A 137 1.74 -16.00 -6.62
C GLN A 137 0.93 -14.85 -7.24
N ILE A 138 0.95 -14.77 -8.57
CA ILE A 138 0.08 -13.88 -9.34
C ILE A 138 -0.82 -14.71 -10.24
N ASP A 139 -2.12 -14.49 -10.13
CA ASP A 139 -3.12 -15.12 -10.98
C ASP A 139 -3.80 -14.04 -11.83
N PHE A 140 -3.77 -14.22 -13.14
CA PHE A 140 -4.45 -13.33 -14.09
C PHE A 140 -5.41 -14.12 -14.96
N LYS A 141 -6.57 -13.52 -15.26
CA LYS A 141 -7.64 -14.13 -16.05
C LYS A 141 -8.09 -13.16 -17.13
N ASN A 142 -8.38 -13.71 -18.31
CA ASN A 142 -8.95 -12.98 -19.46
C ASN A 142 -8.14 -11.75 -19.88
N THR A 143 -6.81 -11.82 -19.75
CA THR A 143 -5.91 -10.69 -19.99
C THR A 143 -5.29 -10.72 -21.38
N TYR A 144 -5.33 -9.59 -22.08
CA TYR A 144 -4.46 -9.32 -23.22
C TYR A 144 -3.29 -8.43 -22.80
N VAL A 145 -2.05 -8.83 -23.14
CA VAL A 145 -0.85 -8.03 -22.92
C VAL A 145 -0.56 -7.19 -24.17
N LYS A 146 -0.26 -5.90 -23.98
CA LYS A 146 0.08 -4.96 -25.04
C LYS A 146 1.54 -4.55 -25.01
#